data_AF-A0A7W1G562-F1
#
_entry.id   AF-A0A7W1G562-F1
#
_cell.length_a   1.000
_cell.length_b   1.000
_cell.length_c   1.000
_cell.angle_alpha   90.00
_cell.angle_beta   90.00
_cell.angle_gamma   90.00
#
_symmetry.space_group_name_H-M   'P 1'
#
loop_
_entity.id
_entity.type
_entity.pdbx_description
1 polymer ?
#
loop_
_entity_poly.entity_id
_entity_poly.type
_entity_poly.pdbx_seq_one_letter_code
_entity_poly.pdbx_strand_id
1 'polypeptide(L)'
;MTDVKPKYANFPEREFKVVIGPNINASTTKTLTRMSIGTYEMSFTQQEKGTATTECARLALGGLARATGLTVTKEAHRDFVACFVAQNAEQKIQLWITTPFELTQAGHVVWCKFSELGGEGKIGVAFKLSTGYTADDILNVVKAAQKAAVKLEGDEPFTIKGNPPPRFVKKTKAAADAPADGTAAAPASPETANPAG
;
A
#
# COMPACT_ATOMS: atom_id res chain seq x y z
N MET A 1 -10.45 12.58 -23.59
CA MET A 1 -9.59 12.36 -22.42
C MET A 1 -8.22 12.04 -22.98
N THR A 2 -7.19 12.83 -22.67
CA THR A 2 -5.84 12.60 -23.22
C THR A 2 -5.32 11.26 -22.73
N ASP A 3 -4.96 10.37 -23.66
CA ASP A 3 -4.31 9.08 -23.39
C ASP A 3 -2.95 9.30 -22.72
N VAL A 4 -2.97 9.44 -21.39
CA VAL A 4 -1.75 9.47 -20.60
C VAL A 4 -1.19 8.06 -20.59
N LYS A 5 -0.12 7.82 -21.35
CA LYS A 5 0.60 6.54 -21.35
C LYS A 5 0.87 6.10 -19.90
N PRO A 6 0.60 4.83 -19.54
CA PRO A 6 0.82 4.34 -18.20
C PRO A 6 2.29 4.49 -17.82
N LYS A 7 2.54 5.01 -16.61
CA LYS A 7 3.89 5.13 -16.05
C LYS A 7 4.17 3.90 -15.20
N TYR A 8 5.27 3.22 -15.48
CA TYR A 8 5.69 2.04 -14.73
C TYR A 8 6.76 2.39 -13.70
N ALA A 9 6.65 1.81 -12.51
CA ALA A 9 7.73 1.85 -11.53
C ALA A 9 8.89 0.96 -11.98
N ASN A 10 10.11 1.34 -11.60
CA ASN A 10 11.28 0.47 -11.69
C ASN A 10 11.24 -0.57 -10.57
N PHE A 11 10.26 -1.48 -10.67
CA PHE A 11 10.01 -2.52 -9.69
C PHE A 11 11.14 -3.57 -9.72
N PRO A 12 11.60 -4.09 -8.56
CA PRO A 12 12.72 -5.03 -8.48
C PRO A 12 12.57 -6.32 -9.31
N GLU A 13 11.35 -6.79 -9.51
CA GLU A 13 11.05 -7.99 -10.30
C GLU A 13 10.78 -7.60 -11.76
N ARG A 14 11.68 -8.00 -12.68
CA ARG A 14 11.67 -7.51 -14.07
C ARG A 14 10.45 -7.94 -14.88
N GLU A 15 9.98 -9.16 -14.64
CA GLU A 15 8.84 -9.77 -15.35
C GLU A 15 7.51 -9.21 -14.83
N PHE A 16 7.44 -8.83 -13.55
CA PHE A 16 6.23 -8.30 -12.94
C PHE A 16 6.13 -6.78 -13.09
N LYS A 17 5.14 -6.31 -13.86
CA LYS A 17 4.96 -4.88 -14.13
C LYS A 17 4.12 -4.21 -13.05
N VAL A 18 4.57 -3.05 -12.59
CA VAL A 18 3.85 -2.23 -11.59
C VAL A 18 3.58 -0.85 -12.18
N VAL A 19 2.30 -0.50 -12.34
CA VAL A 19 1.84 0.83 -12.81
C VAL A 19 1.75 1.78 -11.63
N ILE A 20 2.31 2.98 -11.78
CA ILE A 20 2.16 4.10 -10.85
C ILE A 20 0.74 4.66 -11.03
N GLY A 21 -0.14 4.35 -10.09
CA GLY A 21 -1.53 4.77 -10.14
C GLY A 21 -1.74 6.26 -9.88
N PRO A 22 -2.99 6.73 -10.03
CA PRO A 22 -3.34 8.12 -9.80
C PRO A 22 -3.12 8.52 -8.34
N ASN A 23 -2.92 9.82 -8.11
CA ASN A 23 -2.73 10.43 -6.78
C ASN A 23 -1.38 10.13 -6.10
N ILE A 24 -0.41 9.54 -6.81
CA ILE A 24 0.99 9.57 -6.38
C ILE A 24 1.59 10.90 -6.86
N ASN A 25 2.21 11.66 -5.95
CA ASN A 25 2.75 12.97 -6.30
C ASN A 25 3.88 12.88 -7.34
N ALA A 26 4.17 13.97 -8.03
CA ALA A 26 5.13 14.00 -9.14
C ALA A 26 6.57 13.66 -8.71
N SER A 27 6.98 14.08 -7.50
CA SER A 27 8.32 13.79 -6.97
C SER A 27 8.48 12.30 -6.72
N THR A 28 7.54 11.68 -6.00
CA THR A 28 7.52 10.24 -5.77
C THR A 28 7.44 9.49 -7.09
N THR A 29 6.56 9.89 -8.01
CA THR A 29 6.47 9.28 -9.36
C THR A 29 7.82 9.28 -10.06
N LYS A 30 8.52 10.42 -10.07
CA LYS A 30 9.85 10.53 -10.68
C LYS A 30 10.83 9.57 -10.01
N THR A 31 10.86 9.53 -8.68
CA THR A 31 11.75 8.65 -7.91
C THR A 31 11.48 7.18 -8.19
N LEU A 32 10.20 6.74 -8.24
CA LEU A 32 9.84 5.35 -8.51
C LEU A 32 10.18 4.90 -9.94
N THR A 33 10.28 5.82 -10.90
CA THR A 33 10.70 5.51 -12.27
C THR A 33 12.22 5.42 -12.44
N ARG A 34 13.02 5.84 -11.46
CA ARG A 34 14.47 5.82 -11.59
C ARG A 34 15.03 4.42 -11.42
N MET A 35 16.17 4.18 -12.09
CA MET A 35 16.97 3.00 -11.83
C MET A 35 17.44 2.97 -10.38
N SER A 36 17.47 1.76 -9.82
CA SER A 36 18.08 1.51 -8.52
C SER A 36 19.59 1.36 -8.70
N ILE A 37 20.36 1.90 -7.76
CA ILE A 37 21.82 1.73 -7.72
C ILE A 37 22.23 0.67 -6.72
N GLY A 38 23.32 -0.03 -7.05
CA GLY A 38 23.94 -1.02 -6.17
C GLY A 38 24.69 -0.37 -5.01
N THR A 39 25.04 -1.15 -4.00
CA THR A 39 25.74 -0.66 -2.80
C THR A 39 27.09 0.01 -3.09
N TYR A 40 27.81 -0.43 -4.13
CA TYR A 40 29.08 0.17 -4.56
C TYR A 40 28.95 1.58 -5.13
N GLU A 41 27.78 1.92 -5.65
CA GLU A 41 27.49 3.24 -6.24
C GLU A 41 26.90 4.20 -5.19
N MET A 42 26.64 3.72 -3.97
CA MET A 42 26.09 4.52 -2.89
C MET A 42 27.16 5.33 -2.18
N SER A 43 26.82 6.58 -1.85
CA SER A 43 27.56 7.37 -0.86
C SER A 43 27.57 6.68 0.51
N PHE A 44 28.55 7.01 1.35
CA PHE A 44 28.65 6.48 2.71
C PHE A 44 27.35 6.66 3.51
N THR A 45 26.74 7.84 3.45
CA THR A 45 25.47 8.14 4.13
C THR A 45 24.30 7.28 3.64
N GLN A 46 24.27 6.94 2.34
CA GLN A 46 23.26 6.03 1.78
C GLN A 46 23.49 4.60 2.29
N GLN A 47 24.74 4.15 2.42
CA GLN A 47 25.04 2.80 2.93
C GLN A 47 24.70 2.65 4.42
N GLU A 48 25.01 3.67 5.24
CA GLU A 48 24.68 3.69 6.67
C GLU A 48 23.16 3.63 6.89
N LYS A 49 22.40 4.47 6.18
CA LYS A 49 20.93 4.46 6.23
C LYS A 49 20.34 3.17 5.66
N GLY A 50 20.97 2.60 4.64
CA GLY A 50 20.59 1.31 4.08
C GLY A 50 20.73 0.18 5.11
N THR A 51 21.81 0.21 5.90
CA THR A 51 22.05 -0.74 7.00
C THR A 51 20.99 -0.60 8.08
N ALA A 52 20.68 0.62 8.52
CA ALA A 52 19.62 0.87 9.51
C ALA A 52 18.24 0.42 8.99
N THR A 53 17.93 0.68 7.72
CA THR A 53 16.68 0.24 7.09
C THR A 53 16.59 -1.28 7.00
N THR A 54 17.71 -1.94 6.68
CA THR A 54 17.81 -3.41 6.63
C THR A 54 17.54 -4.03 7.99
N GLU A 55 18.05 -3.43 9.07
CA GLU A 55 17.80 -3.92 10.42
C GLU A 55 16.32 -3.74 10.83
N CYS A 56 15.71 -2.61 10.49
CA CYS A 56 14.27 -2.40 10.70
C CYS A 56 13.43 -3.45 9.96
N ALA A 57 13.80 -3.80 8.73
CA ALA A 57 13.12 -4.84 7.96
C ALA A 57 13.29 -6.23 8.59
N ARG A 58 14.50 -6.56 9.07
CA ARG A 58 14.77 -7.82 9.78
C ARG A 58 13.91 -7.94 11.04
N LEU A 59 13.83 -6.89 11.84
CA LEU A 59 13.02 -6.86 13.07
C LEU A 59 11.52 -6.98 12.75
N ALA A 60 11.03 -6.23 11.77
CA ALA A 60 9.63 -6.26 11.36
C ALA A 60 9.20 -7.64 10.85
N LEU A 61 9.95 -8.22 9.91
CA LEU A 61 9.65 -9.53 9.35
C LEU A 61 9.87 -10.65 10.38
N GLY A 62 10.88 -10.57 11.24
CA GLY A 62 11.09 -11.54 12.31
C GLY A 62 9.97 -11.49 13.37
N GLY A 63 9.39 -10.32 13.64
CA GLY A 63 8.20 -10.17 14.47
C GLY A 63 6.97 -10.79 13.81
N LEU A 64 6.72 -10.45 12.55
CA LEU A 64 5.60 -10.98 11.77
C LEU A 64 5.67 -12.50 11.64
N ALA A 65 6.85 -13.04 11.35
CA ALA A 65 7.08 -14.46 11.15
C ALA A 65 6.77 -15.29 12.39
N ARG A 66 7.18 -14.83 13.57
CA ARG A 66 6.83 -15.48 14.84
C ARG A 66 5.32 -15.49 15.10
N ALA A 67 4.61 -14.43 14.70
CA ALA A 67 3.18 -14.31 14.90
C ALA A 67 2.34 -15.14 13.90
N THR A 68 2.89 -15.44 12.71
CA THR A 68 2.13 -16.03 11.58
C THR A 68 2.71 -17.35 11.07
N GLY A 69 3.78 -17.85 11.71
CA GLY A 69 4.43 -19.09 11.30
C GLY A 69 5.15 -19.01 9.94
N LEU A 70 5.67 -17.83 9.58
CA LEU A 70 6.46 -17.66 8.35
C LEU A 70 7.93 -18.03 8.60
N THR A 71 8.59 -18.52 7.56
CA THR A 71 10.06 -18.64 7.54
C THR A 71 10.63 -17.44 6.81
N VAL A 72 11.57 -16.72 7.44
CA VAL A 72 12.23 -15.55 6.86
C VAL A 72 13.63 -15.90 6.39
N THR A 73 13.94 -15.56 5.14
CA THR A 73 15.28 -15.61 4.57
C THR A 73 15.71 -14.22 4.08
N LYS A 74 17.01 -13.96 4.14
CA LYS A 74 17.63 -12.79 3.52
C LYS A 74 18.41 -13.25 2.29
N GLU A 75 18.13 -12.65 1.16
CA GLU A 75 18.82 -12.94 -0.10
C GLU A 75 19.85 -11.84 -0.38
N ALA A 76 21.04 -12.25 -0.81
CA ALA A 76 22.05 -11.32 -1.31
C ALA A 76 21.70 -10.93 -2.74
N HIS A 77 21.74 -9.64 -3.04
CA HIS A 77 21.52 -9.13 -4.39
C HIS A 77 22.48 -7.97 -4.66
N ARG A 78 23.00 -7.88 -5.89
CA ARG A 78 23.93 -6.81 -6.30
C ARG A 78 23.26 -5.44 -6.34
N ASP A 79 22.02 -5.41 -6.84
CA ASP A 79 21.33 -4.17 -7.17
C ASP A 79 20.46 -3.62 -6.02
N PHE A 80 20.35 -4.35 -4.90
CA PHE A 80 19.50 -4.00 -3.77
C PHE A 80 20.34 -3.93 -2.50
N VAL A 81 19.95 -3.06 -1.58
CA VAL A 81 20.56 -3.00 -0.24
C VAL A 81 20.27 -4.30 0.52
N ALA A 82 19.04 -4.79 0.42
CA ALA A 82 18.65 -6.08 0.94
C ALA A 82 17.39 -6.60 0.21
N CYS A 83 17.26 -7.92 0.15
CA CYS A 83 16.05 -8.63 -0.22
C CYS A 83 15.70 -9.59 0.92
N PHE A 84 14.43 -9.60 1.34
CA PHE A 84 13.93 -10.55 2.31
C PHE A 84 12.73 -11.29 1.73
N VAL A 85 12.64 -12.58 2.02
CA VAL A 85 11.48 -13.41 1.69
C VAL A 85 10.96 -14.01 2.98
N ALA A 86 9.68 -13.81 3.26
CA ALA A 86 8.97 -14.43 4.38
C ALA A 86 7.81 -15.26 3.83
N GLN A 87 7.81 -16.57 4.01
CA GLN A 87 6.80 -17.43 3.39
C GLN A 87 6.42 -18.65 4.24
N ASN A 88 5.21 -19.15 4.00
CA ASN A 88 4.70 -20.45 4.45
C ASN A 88 3.85 -21.07 3.31
N ALA A 89 3.00 -22.06 3.62
CA ALA A 89 2.13 -22.70 2.64
C ALA A 89 1.00 -21.78 2.12
N GLU A 90 0.60 -20.76 2.88
CA GLU A 90 -0.55 -19.92 2.57
C GLU A 90 -0.16 -18.62 1.85
N GLN A 91 1.00 -18.07 2.17
CA GLN A 91 1.42 -16.75 1.68
C GLN A 91 2.94 -16.64 1.51
N LYS A 92 3.34 -15.75 0.61
CA LYS A 92 4.71 -15.28 0.40
C LYS A 92 4.76 -13.76 0.44
N ILE A 93 5.69 -13.23 1.21
CA ILE A 93 5.98 -11.81 1.33
C ILE A 93 7.41 -11.61 0.85
N GLN A 94 7.60 -10.76 -0.14
CA GLN A 94 8.92 -10.38 -0.65
C GLN A 94 9.12 -8.89 -0.41
N LEU A 95 10.23 -8.54 0.23
CA LEU A 95 10.57 -7.18 0.58
C LEU A 95 11.93 -6.81 -0.01
N TRP A 96 11.98 -5.70 -0.75
CA TRP A 96 13.21 -5.18 -1.33
C TRP A 96 13.50 -3.79 -0.80
N ILE A 97 14.75 -3.56 -0.44
CA ILE A 97 15.26 -2.23 -0.07
C ILE A 97 16.13 -1.76 -1.22
N THR A 98 15.68 -0.73 -1.91
CA THR A 98 16.36 -0.18 -3.09
C THR A 98 16.73 1.27 -2.87
N THR A 99 17.80 1.72 -3.49
CA THR A 99 18.19 3.13 -3.52
C THR A 99 18.00 3.66 -4.93
N PRO A 100 17.05 4.56 -5.18
CA PRO A 100 16.92 5.23 -6.46
C PRO A 100 18.17 6.06 -6.78
N PHE A 101 18.56 6.14 -8.06
CA PHE A 101 19.66 7.01 -8.49
C PHE A 101 19.32 8.49 -8.27
N GLU A 102 19.77 9.05 -7.14
CA GLU A 102 19.58 10.46 -6.80
C GLU A 102 20.82 11.02 -6.11
N LEU A 103 21.41 12.07 -6.70
CA LEU A 103 22.69 12.63 -6.27
C LEU A 103 22.66 13.27 -4.87
N THR A 104 21.50 13.72 -4.42
CA THR A 104 21.39 14.57 -3.21
C THR A 104 20.54 13.98 -2.09
N GLN A 105 19.87 12.85 -2.32
CA GLN A 105 18.98 12.25 -1.33
C GLN A 105 19.46 10.86 -0.91
N ALA A 106 19.57 10.65 0.40
CA ALA A 106 19.84 9.35 0.99
C ALA A 106 18.53 8.59 1.28
N GLY A 107 17.56 8.69 0.37
CA GLY A 107 16.27 8.02 0.47
C GLY A 107 16.33 6.58 -0.05
N HIS A 108 15.64 5.67 0.62
CA HIS A 108 15.44 4.31 0.15
C HIS A 108 13.97 4.08 -0.16
N VAL A 109 13.70 3.26 -1.17
CA VAL A 109 12.38 2.70 -1.41
C VAL A 109 12.33 1.29 -0.84
N VAL A 110 11.42 1.08 0.10
CA VAL A 110 11.05 -0.25 0.59
C VAL A 110 9.86 -0.70 -0.23
N TRP A 111 10.06 -1.70 -1.08
CA TRP A 111 9.03 -2.38 -1.83
C TRP A 111 8.56 -3.62 -1.08
N CYS A 112 7.27 -3.90 -1.11
CA CYS A 112 6.72 -5.16 -0.63
C CYS A 112 5.77 -5.74 -1.68
N LYS A 113 5.96 -7.01 -2.01
CA LYS A 113 5.00 -7.84 -2.74
C LYS A 113 4.47 -8.91 -1.81
N PHE A 114 3.16 -9.00 -1.72
CA PHE A 114 2.44 -10.08 -1.11
C PHE A 114 1.87 -10.97 -2.21
N SER A 115 2.02 -12.29 -2.06
CA SER A 115 1.41 -13.31 -2.92
C SER A 115 0.68 -14.31 -2.03
N GLU A 116 -0.60 -14.51 -2.30
CA GLU A 116 -1.40 -15.60 -1.74
C GLU A 116 -1.07 -16.90 -2.49
N LEU A 117 -0.69 -17.94 -1.76
CA LEU A 117 -0.30 -19.25 -2.32
C LEU A 117 -1.37 -20.32 -2.10
N GLY A 118 -2.06 -20.29 -0.95
CA GLY A 118 -3.05 -21.29 -0.56
C GLY A 118 -4.48 -21.01 -1.06
N GLY A 119 -4.69 -19.94 -1.84
CA GLY A 119 -6.01 -19.40 -2.17
C GLY A 119 -6.17 -19.01 -3.63
N GLU A 120 -6.79 -17.85 -3.88
CA GLU A 120 -7.18 -17.39 -5.22
C GLU A 120 -6.00 -16.85 -6.04
N GLY A 121 -4.78 -16.87 -5.49
CA GLY A 121 -3.58 -16.37 -6.14
C GLY A 121 -3.51 -14.85 -6.16
N LYS A 122 -4.05 -14.16 -5.15
CA LYS A 122 -4.02 -12.70 -5.06
C LYS A 122 -2.60 -12.18 -4.92
N ILE A 123 -2.31 -11.08 -5.62
CA ILE A 123 -1.03 -10.36 -5.54
C ILE A 123 -1.31 -8.93 -5.09
N GLY A 124 -0.51 -8.44 -4.15
CA GLY A 124 -0.55 -7.07 -3.66
C GLY A 124 0.83 -6.45 -3.64
N VAL A 125 0.95 -5.20 -4.11
CA VAL A 125 2.20 -4.43 -4.02
C VAL A 125 1.99 -3.14 -3.25
N ALA A 126 2.91 -2.83 -2.36
CA ALA A 126 3.01 -1.55 -1.69
C ALA A 126 4.46 -1.07 -1.62
N PHE A 127 4.62 0.21 -1.36
CA PHE A 127 5.94 0.79 -1.17
C PHE A 127 5.90 1.91 -0.13
N LYS A 128 7.07 2.24 0.39
CA LYS A 128 7.33 3.50 1.08
C LYS A 128 8.65 4.06 0.58
N LEU A 129 8.71 5.39 0.45
CA LEU A 129 9.92 6.15 0.16
C LEU A 129 10.21 7.03 1.37
N SER A 130 11.40 6.89 1.95
CA SER A 130 11.81 7.65 3.13
C SER A 130 13.34 7.65 3.25
N THR A 131 13.87 8.61 4.01
CA THR A 131 15.29 8.69 4.39
C THR A 131 15.59 7.98 5.71
N GLY A 132 14.59 7.35 6.33
CA GLY A 132 14.67 6.64 7.59
C GLY A 132 13.41 5.81 7.82
N TYR A 133 13.56 4.69 8.50
CA TYR A 133 12.51 3.72 8.73
C TYR A 133 12.52 3.24 10.18
N THR A 134 11.35 2.90 10.68
CA THR A 134 11.15 2.08 11.88
C THR A 134 10.66 0.69 11.48
N ALA A 135 10.72 -0.29 12.38
CA ALA A 135 10.13 -1.60 12.13
C ALA A 135 8.61 -1.51 11.85
N ASP A 136 7.91 -0.59 12.52
CA ASP A 136 6.48 -0.36 12.31
C ASP A 136 6.19 0.21 10.91
N ASP A 137 7.04 1.09 10.40
CA ASP A 137 6.94 1.56 9.01
C ASP A 137 6.99 0.41 8.03
N ILE A 138 7.92 -0.52 8.22
CA ILE A 138 8.07 -1.69 7.37
C ILE A 138 6.84 -2.60 7.47
N LEU A 139 6.36 -2.86 8.68
CA LEU A 139 5.16 -3.67 8.90
C LEU A 139 3.92 -3.03 8.25
N ASN A 140 3.81 -1.70 8.29
CA ASN A 140 2.73 -0.99 7.63
C ASN A 140 2.78 -1.11 6.10
N VAL A 141 3.98 -1.18 5.50
CA VAL A 141 4.12 -1.47 4.06
C VAL A 141 3.64 -2.90 3.76
N VAL A 142 3.98 -3.88 4.59
CA VAL A 142 3.49 -5.27 4.42
C VAL A 142 1.95 -5.34 4.51
N LYS A 143 1.36 -4.73 5.54
CA LYS A 143 -0.10 -4.66 5.71
C LYS A 143 -0.78 -3.95 4.53
N ALA A 144 -0.16 -2.89 4.01
CA ALA A 144 -0.66 -2.19 2.83
C ALA A 144 -0.65 -3.07 1.59
N ALA A 145 0.41 -3.87 1.38
CA ALA A 145 0.47 -4.82 0.27
C ALA A 145 -0.62 -5.89 0.41
N GLN A 146 -0.79 -6.49 1.59
CA GLN A 146 -1.86 -7.46 1.87
C GLN A 146 -3.25 -6.88 1.62
N LYS A 147 -3.51 -5.66 2.10
CA LYS A 147 -4.81 -4.98 1.89
C LYS A 147 -5.08 -4.64 0.42
N ALA A 148 -4.03 -4.36 -0.34
CA ALA A 148 -4.12 -4.04 -1.76
C ALA A 148 -4.16 -5.28 -2.66
N ALA A 149 -4.09 -6.49 -2.09
CA ALA A 149 -4.01 -7.72 -2.84
C ALA A 149 -5.29 -7.96 -3.67
N VAL A 150 -5.09 -8.19 -4.96
CA VAL A 150 -6.16 -8.47 -5.92
C VAL A 150 -5.76 -9.65 -6.79
N LYS A 151 -6.74 -10.34 -7.35
CA LYS A 151 -6.50 -11.33 -8.38
C LYS A 151 -6.19 -10.60 -9.69
N LEU A 152 -5.02 -10.87 -10.27
CA LEU A 152 -4.62 -10.35 -11.58
C LEU A 152 -4.86 -11.44 -12.64
N GLU A 153 -5.28 -11.03 -13.84
CA GLU A 153 -5.45 -11.96 -14.95
C GLU A 153 -4.21 -11.97 -15.85
N GLY A 154 -3.59 -13.14 -16.01
CA GLY A 154 -2.42 -13.31 -16.88
C GLY A 154 -1.28 -12.34 -16.52
N ASP A 155 -0.81 -11.60 -17.53
CA ASP A 155 0.29 -10.62 -17.40
C ASP A 155 -0.18 -9.20 -17.06
N GLU A 156 -1.39 -9.05 -16.49
CA GLU A 156 -1.91 -7.74 -16.10
C GLU A 156 -0.98 -7.07 -15.08
N PRO A 157 -0.60 -5.79 -15.30
CA PRO A 157 0.29 -5.11 -14.39
C PRO A 157 -0.45 -4.69 -13.10
N PHE A 158 0.21 -4.79 -11.95
CA PHE A 158 -0.36 -4.31 -10.70
C PHE A 158 -0.34 -2.78 -10.62
N THR A 159 -1.47 -2.14 -10.33
CA THR A 159 -1.53 -0.68 -10.16
C THR A 159 -1.43 -0.27 -8.69
N ILE A 160 -0.32 0.37 -8.30
CA ILE A 160 -0.17 0.93 -6.95
C ILE A 160 -1.05 2.17 -6.78
N LYS A 161 -1.93 2.16 -5.78
CA LYS A 161 -2.86 3.27 -5.52
C LYS A 161 -2.19 4.32 -4.61
N GLY A 162 -2.17 5.57 -5.04
CA GLY A 162 -1.81 6.70 -4.17
C GLY A 162 -2.90 6.99 -3.14
N ASN A 163 -2.58 7.78 -2.12
CA ASN A 163 -3.59 8.27 -1.18
C ASN A 163 -4.32 9.47 -1.82
N PRO A 164 -5.61 9.38 -2.16
CA PRO A 164 -6.33 10.50 -2.73
C PRO A 164 -6.34 11.68 -1.75
N PRO A 165 -6.22 12.94 -2.22
CA PRO A 165 -6.37 14.10 -1.36
C PRO A 165 -7.73 14.06 -0.64
N PRO A 166 -7.85 14.59 0.60
CA PRO A 166 -9.07 14.50 1.41
C PRO A 166 -10.36 14.97 0.70
N ARG A 167 -10.23 15.84 -0.30
CA ARG A 167 -11.35 16.38 -1.09
C ARG A 167 -11.97 15.39 -2.09
N PHE A 168 -11.30 14.28 -2.41
CA PHE A 168 -11.78 13.29 -3.39
C PHE A 168 -12.46 12.07 -2.77
N VAL A 169 -12.39 11.91 -1.45
CA VAL A 169 -13.16 10.88 -0.73
C VAL A 169 -14.56 11.43 -0.50
N LYS A 170 -15.36 11.52 -1.57
CA LYS A 170 -16.80 11.81 -1.43
C LYS A 170 -17.39 10.66 -0.62
N LYS A 171 -17.76 10.95 0.63
CA LYS A 171 -18.45 10.02 1.53
C LYS A 171 -19.77 9.64 0.85
N THR A 172 -19.83 8.48 0.21
CA THR A 172 -21.08 7.95 -0.33
C THR A 172 -21.95 7.64 0.88
N LYS A 173 -22.84 8.58 1.21
CA LYS A 173 -23.96 8.33 2.11
C LYS A 173 -24.82 7.33 1.37
N ALA A 174 -24.90 6.09 1.88
CA ALA A 174 -25.84 5.10 1.38
C ALA A 174 -27.22 5.76 1.35
N ALA A 175 -27.82 5.83 0.16
CA ALA A 175 -29.22 6.14 0.02
C ALA A 175 -29.96 4.97 0.67
N ALA A 176 -30.56 5.22 1.83
CA ALA A 176 -31.55 4.32 2.38
C ALA A 176 -32.78 4.41 1.47
N ASP A 177 -33.15 3.28 0.88
CA ASP A 177 -34.45 3.09 0.24
C ASP A 177 -35.57 3.52 1.18
N ALA A 178 -36.56 4.22 0.61
CA ALA A 178 -37.82 4.54 1.25
C ALA A 178 -38.62 3.25 1.56
N PRO A 179 -39.68 3.36 2.38
CA PRO A 179 -40.95 3.32 1.68
C PRO A 179 -41.94 4.38 2.14
N ALA A 180 -42.79 4.75 1.19
CA ALA A 180 -44.01 5.50 1.40
C ALA A 180 -44.96 4.72 2.32
N ASP A 181 -45.52 5.39 3.31
CA ASP A 181 -46.86 5.07 3.77
C ASP A 181 -47.52 6.33 4.31
N GLY A 182 -48.57 6.77 3.64
CA GLY A 182 -49.36 7.94 4.00
C GLY A 182 -50.81 7.51 4.08
N THR A 183 -51.30 7.21 5.28
CA THR A 183 -52.74 7.26 5.61
C THR A 183 -52.95 7.49 7.11
N ALA A 184 -53.67 8.59 7.40
CA ALA A 184 -54.57 8.93 8.52
C ALA A 184 -54.14 8.80 10.00
N ALA A 185 -54.25 9.90 10.75
CA ALA A 185 -55.32 10.10 11.73
C ALA A 185 -55.21 11.49 12.42
N ALA A 186 -56.33 12.22 12.48
CA ALA A 186 -56.51 13.45 13.24
C ALA A 186 -56.57 13.18 14.75
N PRO A 187 -56.29 14.17 15.62
CA PRO A 187 -56.88 14.20 16.95
C PRO A 187 -57.89 15.33 17.11
N ALA A 188 -58.88 14.99 17.94
CA ALA A 188 -60.16 15.63 18.19
C ALA A 188 -60.09 17.06 18.79
N SER A 189 -61.15 17.81 18.49
CA SER A 189 -61.57 19.00 19.26
C SER A 189 -62.03 18.61 20.67
N PRO A 190 -61.79 19.45 21.70
CA PRO A 190 -62.48 19.32 22.97
C PRO A 190 -63.84 20.03 22.93
N GLU A 191 -64.91 19.26 23.14
CA GLU A 191 -66.27 19.71 23.45
C GLU A 191 -66.46 19.57 24.96
N THR A 192 -66.77 20.64 25.71
CA THR A 192 -68.03 20.91 26.46
C THR A 192 -67.62 21.67 27.74
N ALA A 193 -68.35 22.58 28.38
CA ALA A 193 -69.62 23.25 28.14
C ALA A 193 -69.68 24.52 29.06
N ASN A 194 -70.33 25.58 28.56
CA ASN A 194 -71.22 26.60 29.17
C ASN A 194 -71.47 26.67 30.71
N PRO A 195 -72.20 27.68 31.26
CA PRO A 195 -72.43 29.09 30.91
C PRO A 195 -72.32 30.07 32.12
N ALA A 196 -72.64 31.35 31.87
CA ALA A 196 -73.23 32.35 32.77
C ALA A 196 -72.31 33.20 33.66
N GLY A 197 -72.44 34.52 33.46
CA GLY A 197 -71.82 35.62 34.19
C GLY A 197 -71.82 36.88 33.34
#